data_AF-A0A7K2SJC2-F1
#
_entry.id   AF-A0A7K2SJC2-F1
#
_cell.length_a   1.000
_cell.length_b   1.000
_cell.length_c   1.000
_cell.angle_alpha   90.00
_cell.angle_beta   90.00
_cell.angle_gamma   90.00
#
_symmetry.space_group_name_H-M   'P 1'
#
loop_
_entity.id
_entity.type
_entity.pdbx_description
1 polymer ?
#
loop_
_entity_poly.entity_id
_entity_poly.type
_entity_poly.pdbx_seq_one_letter_code
_entity_poly.pdbx_strand_id
1 'polypeptide(L)' 'MIRRHELAECDWELLAPLIPRAVRGRPRAEDRQIVNGMVYKIRTGISWRDLPKG' A
#
# COMPACT_ATOMS: atom_id res chain seq x y z
N MET A 1 6.17 11.91 9.28
CA MET A 1 7.48 11.54 8.72
C MET A 1 7.27 10.30 7.86
N ILE A 2 7.55 10.35 6.57
CA ILE A 2 7.35 9.21 5.65
C ILE A 2 8.41 8.15 5.95
N ARG A 3 8.01 6.87 6.10
CA ARG A 3 9.00 5.78 6.25
C ARG A 3 9.67 5.52 4.89
N ARG A 4 10.94 5.07 4.90
CA ARG A 4 11.76 4.83 3.68
C ARG A 4 11.09 3.96 2.60
N HIS A 5 10.09 3.17 2.99
CA HIS A 5 9.41 2.20 2.14
C HIS A 5 7.92 2.50 1.91
N GLU A 6 7.44 3.68 2.29
CA GLU A 6 6.08 4.16 2.02
C GLU A 6 6.06 5.10 0.81
N LEU A 7 4.86 5.30 0.25
CA LEU A 7 4.59 6.35 -0.74
C LEU A 7 4.61 7.73 -0.10
N ALA A 8 5.15 8.71 -0.84
CA ALA A 8 4.98 10.10 -0.48
C ALA A 8 3.52 10.54 -0.64
N GLU A 9 3.09 11.56 0.10
CA GLU A 9 1.71 12.07 0.02
C GLU A 9 1.34 12.47 -1.41
N CYS A 10 2.23 13.16 -2.12
CA CYS A 10 1.99 13.58 -3.50
C CYS A 10 1.74 12.41 -4.45
N ASP A 11 2.48 11.30 -4.29
CA ASP A 11 2.30 10.12 -5.12
C ASP A 11 0.99 9.40 -4.75
N TRP A 12 0.66 9.39 -3.46
CA TRP A 12 -0.61 8.86 -2.96
C TRP A 12 -1.81 9.63 -3.49
N GLU A 13 -1.76 10.96 -3.50
CA GLU A 13 -2.82 11.82 -4.02
C GLU A 13 -3.10 11.58 -5.51
N LEU A 14 -2.05 11.28 -6.29
CA LEU A 14 -2.19 10.91 -7.70
C LEU A 14 -2.79 9.51 -7.88
N LEU A 15 -2.39 8.56 -7.03
CA LEU A 15 -2.79 7.15 -7.14
C LEU A 15 -4.20 6.87 -6.58
N ALA A 16 -4.54 7.44 -5.43
CA ALA A 16 -5.73 7.09 -4.67
C ALA A 16 -7.05 7.20 -5.47
N PRO A 17 -7.27 8.22 -6.31
CA PRO A 17 -8.48 8.32 -7.12
C PRO A 17 -8.62 7.21 -8.18
N LEU A 18 -7.51 6.58 -8.56
CA LEU A 18 -7.46 5.52 -9.59
C LEU A 18 -7.73 4.13 -9.01
N ILE A 19 -7.74 4.00 -7.68
CA ILE A 19 -7.97 2.71 -7.03
C ILE A 19 -9.47 2.37 -7.16
N PRO A 20 -9.83 1.28 -7.88
CA PRO A 20 -11.22 0.93 -8.09
C PRO A 20 -11.88 0.59 -6.75
N ARG A 21 -13.10 1.08 -6.49
CA ARG A 21 -13.85 0.69 -5.29
C ARG A 21 -14.49 -0.68 -5.49
N ALA A 22 -14.24 -1.59 -4.56
CA ALA A 22 -14.91 -2.89 -4.57
C ALA A 22 -16.41 -2.69 -4.29
N VAL A 23 -17.26 -3.09 -5.24
CA VAL A 23 -18.72 -3.01 -5.11
C VAL A 23 -19.30 -4.26 -4.44
N ARG A 24 -18.57 -5.38 -4.46
CA ARG A 24 -18.98 -6.67 -3.90
C ARG A 24 -17.78 -7.41 -3.29
N GLY A 25 -18.06 -8.37 -2.41
CA GLY A 25 -17.06 -9.22 -1.75
C GLY A 25 -16.66 -8.73 -0.36
N ARG A 26 -15.63 -9.35 0.20
CA ARG A 26 -15.11 -8.99 1.52
C ARG A 26 -14.53 -7.56 1.47
N PRO A 27 -14.82 -6.71 2.47
CA PRO A 27 -14.15 -5.42 2.59
C PRO A 27 -12.63 -5.62 2.59
N ARG A 28 -11.96 -4.91 1.70
CA ARG A 28 -10.49 -4.89 1.66
C ARG A 28 -9.96 -4.11 2.86
N ALA A 29 -8.70 -4.40 3.23
CA ALA A 29 -7.96 -3.52 4.12
C ALA A 29 -7.84 -2.12 3.50
N GLU A 30 -7.46 -1.15 4.32
CA GLU A 30 -7.29 0.23 3.89
C GLU A 30 -6.33 0.31 2.70
N ASP A 31 -6.72 1.06 1.65
CA ASP A 31 -6.05 1.02 0.35
C ASP A 31 -4.58 1.47 0.46
N ARG A 32 -4.30 2.49 1.29
CA ARG A 32 -2.94 3.00 1.51
C ARG A 32 -2.05 1.97 2.19
N GLN A 33 -2.57 1.23 3.16
CA GLN A 33 -1.86 0.14 3.81
C GLN A 33 -1.47 -0.95 2.81
N ILE A 34 -2.40 -1.36 1.93
CA ILE A 34 -2.15 -2.37 0.91
C ILE A 34 -1.05 -1.90 -0.05
N VAL A 35 -1.17 -0.68 -0.57
CA VAL A 35 -0.21 -0.13 -1.54
C VAL A 35 1.16 0.07 -0.90
N ASN A 36 1.24 0.59 0.33
CA ASN A 36 2.50 0.70 1.06
C ASN A 36 3.16 -0.68 1.25
N GLY A 37 2.38 -1.73 1.54
CA GLY A 37 2.89 -3.10 1.60
C GLY A 37 3.45 -3.58 0.25
N MET A 38 2.80 -3.26 -0.87
CA MET A 38 3.30 -3.56 -2.22
C MET A 38 4.62 -2.83 -2.51
N VAL A 39 4.68 -1.52 -2.22
CA VAL A 39 5.89 -0.69 -2.42
C VAL A 39 7.04 -1.21 -1.57
N TYR A 40 6.78 -1.58 -0.31
CA TYR A 40 7.78 -2.19 0.57
C TYR A 40 8.33 -3.47 -0.06
N LYS A 41 7.44 -4.39 -0.46
CA LYS A 41 7.83 -5.67 -1.07
C LYS A 41 8.67 -5.45 -2.33
N ILE A 42 8.26 -4.54 -3.22
CA ILE A 42 8.98 -4.25 -4.46
C ILE A 42 10.38 -3.67 -4.16
N ARG A 43 10.49 -2.75 -3.19
CA ARG A 43 11.76 -2.10 -2.84
C ARG A 43 12.75 -3.02 -2.11
N THR A 44 12.26 -4.02 -1.37
CA THR A 44 13.10 -4.84 -0.48
C THR A 44 13.22 -6.30 -0.91
N GLY A 45 12.34 -6.78 -1.78
CA GLY A 45 12.32 -8.16 -2.27
C GLY A 45 11.80 -9.20 -1.27
N ILE A 46 11.39 -8.80 -0.06
CA ILE A 46 11.00 -9.76 0.99
C ILE A 46 9.69 -10.49 0.67
N SER A 47 9.45 -11.61 1.36
CA SER A 47 8.17 -12.31 1.27
C SER A 47 7.06 -11.49 1.96
N TRP A 48 5.80 -11.70 1.57
CA TRP A 48 4.66 -11.04 2.23
C TRP A 48 4.55 -11.40 3.71
N ARG A 49 5.01 -12.59 4.11
CA ARG A 49 4.97 -13.08 5.48
C ARG A 49 5.95 -12.33 6.39
N ASP A 50 7.01 -11.79 5.81
CA ASP A 50 8.10 -11.12 6.53
C ASP A 50 7.95 -9.60 6.56
N LEU A 51 6.85 -9.06 6.04
CA LEU A 51 6.58 -7.64 6.13
C LEU A 51 6.55 -7.20 7.60
N PRO A 52 7.25 -6.10 7.94
CA PRO A 52 7.16 -5.55 9.29
C PRO A 52 5.70 -5.23 9.58
N LYS A 53 5.21 -5.70 10.73
CA LYS A 53 3.89 -5.32 11.22
C LYS A 53 4.00 -3.85 11.63
N GLY A 54 3.44 -3.01 10.76
CA GLY A 54 3.50 -1.55 10.87
C GLY A 54 2.77 -1.00 12.07
#